data_AF-A0A8S4GVI5-F1
#
_entry.id   AF-A0A8S4GVI5-F1
#
_cell.length_a   1.000
_cell.length_b   1.000
_cell.length_c   1.000
_cell.angle_alpha   90.00
_cell.angle_beta   90.00
_cell.angle_gamma   90.00
#
_symmetry.space_group_name_H-M   'P 1'
#
loop_
_entity.id
_entity.type
_entity.pdbx_description
1 polymer ?
#
loop_
_entity_poly.entity_id
_entity_poly.type
_entity_poly.pdbx_seq_one_letter_code
_entity_poly.pdbx_strand_id
1 'polypeptide(L)'
;MMKTKPSLDEIHEVIEKNEKKRFVLDAAADPARIRAAQGHTIHLEAPVLSKLPPEELDGLVAVHGTSRKSWALIQESGSLQRMERQHVHISLRPGHLRTGHLCEVLLRVDVRGAMDAGHEFFVSTNGVLLTPGPLPLAFVQRVERSDLPDAWQQT
;
A
#
# COMPACT_ATOMS: atom_id res chain seq x y z
N MET A 1 -35.69 7.38 -3.80
CA MET A 1 -35.12 7.51 -2.45
C MET A 1 -34.26 8.76 -2.41
N MET A 2 -34.59 9.74 -1.56
CA MET A 2 -33.66 10.82 -1.26
C MET A 2 -32.44 10.21 -0.56
N LYS A 3 -31.25 10.36 -1.14
CA LYS A 3 -30.01 10.06 -0.43
C LYS A 3 -29.88 11.11 0.68
N THR A 4 -30.15 10.72 1.92
CA THR A 4 -29.86 11.57 3.08
C THR A 4 -28.36 11.84 3.12
N LYS A 5 -27.98 13.07 3.45
CA LYS A 5 -26.57 13.40 3.69
C LYS A 5 -26.13 12.65 4.94
N PRO A 6 -25.00 11.94 4.94
CA PRO A 6 -24.51 11.26 6.12
C PRO A 6 -24.22 12.28 7.23
N SER A 7 -24.52 11.92 8.48
CA SER A 7 -24.17 12.71 9.65
C SER A 7 -22.66 12.60 9.96
N LEU A 8 -22.13 13.51 10.78
CA LEU A 8 -20.73 13.40 11.22
C LEU A 8 -20.50 12.15 12.06
N ASP A 9 -21.48 11.73 12.85
CA ASP A 9 -21.40 10.51 13.65
C ASP A 9 -21.34 9.24 12.78
N GLU A 10 -22.13 9.18 11.70
CA GLU A 10 -22.06 8.08 10.72
C GLU A 10 -20.69 8.05 10.03
N ILE A 11 -20.10 9.21 9.75
CA ILE A 11 -18.75 9.31 9.19
C ILE A 11 -17.71 8.80 10.20
N HIS A 12 -17.79 9.20 11.48
CA HIS A 12 -16.91 8.71 12.54
C HIS A 12 -17.00 7.19 12.68
N GLU A 13 -18.22 6.64 12.70
CA GLU A 13 -18.44 5.20 12.80
C GLU A 13 -17.77 4.44 11.65
N VAL A 14 -17.89 4.93 10.41
CA VAL A 14 -17.23 4.33 9.24
C VAL A 14 -15.71 4.37 9.37
N ILE A 15 -15.14 5.46 9.89
CA ILE A 15 -13.69 5.58 10.10
C ILE A 15 -13.23 4.60 11.18
N GLU A 16 -13.90 4.58 12.33
CA GLU A 16 -13.54 3.76 13.49
C GLU A 16 -13.66 2.26 13.19
N LYS A 17 -14.73 1.84 12.51
CA LYS A 17 -14.97 0.44 12.16
C LYS A 17 -14.14 -0.04 10.96
N ASN A 18 -13.37 0.85 10.31
CA ASN A 18 -12.52 0.44 9.20
C ASN A 18 -11.22 -0.18 9.70
N GLU A 19 -11.16 -1.51 9.77
CA GLU A 19 -9.96 -2.25 10.20
C GLU A 19 -8.68 -1.84 9.46
N LYS A 20 -8.80 -1.50 8.17
CA LYS A 20 -7.67 -1.10 7.31
C LYS A 20 -7.30 0.39 7.42
N LYS A 21 -7.99 1.14 8.28
CA LYS A 21 -7.82 2.58 8.51
C LYS A 21 -7.73 3.38 7.20
N ARG A 22 -8.64 3.09 6.27
CA ARG A 22 -8.63 3.63 4.89
C ARG A 22 -8.94 5.11 4.81
N PHE A 23 -9.56 5.67 5.85
CA PHE A 23 -10.10 7.01 5.85
C PHE A 23 -9.48 7.83 6.98
N VAL A 24 -9.26 9.12 6.72
CA VAL A 24 -8.73 10.08 7.68
C VAL A 24 -9.68 11.27 7.70
N LEU A 25 -10.17 11.62 8.89
CA LEU A 25 -10.87 12.87 9.12
C LEU A 25 -9.84 13.96 9.46
N ASP A 26 -9.88 15.05 8.71
CA ASP A 26 -9.27 16.31 9.05
C ASP A 26 -10.30 17.16 9.80
N ALA A 27 -10.28 17.01 11.13
CA ALA A 27 -11.14 17.75 12.05
C ALA A 27 -10.67 19.21 12.26
N ALA A 28 -9.49 19.58 11.77
CA ALA A 28 -8.96 20.95 11.89
C ALA A 28 -9.50 21.87 10.78
N ALA A 29 -10.01 21.30 9.69
CA ALA A 29 -10.70 22.05 8.64
C ALA A 29 -12.13 22.45 9.07
N ASP A 30 -12.60 23.62 8.62
CA ASP A 30 -13.99 24.05 8.78
C ASP A 30 -14.65 24.31 7.40
N PRO A 31 -15.66 23.51 6.99
CA PRO A 31 -16.16 22.33 7.69
C PRO A 31 -15.15 21.16 7.64
N ALA A 32 -15.26 20.24 8.59
CA ALA A 32 -14.41 19.05 8.68
C ALA A 32 -14.40 18.28 7.34
N ARG A 33 -13.23 17.76 6.96
CA ARG A 33 -13.03 17.09 5.66
C ARG A 33 -12.58 15.65 5.87
N ILE A 34 -13.01 14.75 5.00
CA ILE A 34 -12.57 13.35 4.99
C ILE A 34 -11.78 13.05 3.71
N ARG A 35 -10.74 12.25 3.83
CA ARG A 35 -9.95 11.76 2.69
C ARG A 35 -9.60 10.29 2.82
N ALA A 36 -9.23 9.68 1.70
CA ALA A 36 -8.57 8.38 1.73
C ALA A 36 -7.11 8.51 2.22
N ALA A 37 -6.63 7.50 2.93
CA ALA A 37 -5.23 7.41 3.39
C ALA A 37 -4.28 7.07 2.23
N GLN A 38 -4.73 6.27 1.26
CA GLN A 38 -3.96 5.82 0.10
C GLN A 38 -4.89 5.33 -1.02
N GLY A 39 -4.30 5.07 -2.20
CA GLY A 39 -4.98 4.33 -3.29
C GLY A 39 -5.61 5.20 -4.36
N HIS A 40 -5.23 6.47 -4.41
CA HIS A 40 -5.71 7.44 -5.39
C HIS A 40 -5.30 7.04 -6.82
N THR A 41 -6.26 7.16 -7.73
CA THR A 41 -6.08 7.08 -9.19
C THR A 41 -6.11 8.46 -9.84
N ILE A 42 -6.58 9.48 -9.12
CA ILE A 42 -6.52 10.88 -9.52
C ILE A 42 -5.17 11.50 -9.16
N HIS A 43 -4.76 12.49 -9.94
CA HIS A 43 -3.58 13.28 -9.59
C HIS A 43 -3.87 14.14 -8.35
N LEU A 44 -2.95 14.12 -7.39
CA LEU A 44 -2.97 14.94 -6.19
C LEU A 44 -1.71 15.82 -6.21
N GLU A 45 -1.89 17.13 -6.10
CA GLU A 45 -0.79 18.10 -6.04
C GLU A 45 0.04 17.93 -4.76
N ALA A 46 -0.63 17.64 -3.64
CA ALA A 46 -0.02 17.47 -2.32
C ALA A 46 -0.53 16.19 -1.63
N PRO A 47 0.00 15.00 -1.98
CA PRO A 47 -0.34 13.78 -1.28
C PRO A 47 0.24 13.82 0.15
N VAL A 48 -0.57 13.49 1.15
CA VAL A 48 -0.12 13.42 2.55
C VAL A 48 0.61 12.11 2.79
N LEU A 49 1.91 12.12 2.50
CA LEU A 49 2.83 10.99 2.59
C LEU A 49 4.10 11.42 3.32
N SER A 50 4.64 10.53 4.16
CA SER A 50 5.94 10.74 4.79
C SER A 50 7.01 9.97 4.02
N LYS A 51 8.20 10.55 3.83
CA LYS A 51 9.36 9.76 3.36
C LYS A 51 9.67 8.68 4.38
N LEU A 52 10.01 7.49 3.92
CA LEU A 52 10.46 6.42 4.81
C LEU A 52 11.96 6.55 5.05
N PRO A 53 12.41 6.80 6.29
CA PRO A 53 13.82 6.75 6.61
C PRO A 53 14.36 5.32 6.45
N PRO A 54 15.56 5.14 5.88
CA PRO A 54 16.18 3.83 5.73
C PRO A 54 16.16 2.99 7.00
N GLU A 55 16.50 3.56 8.15
CA GLU A 55 16.58 2.91 9.45
C GLU A 55 15.26 2.30 9.94
N GLU A 56 14.12 2.84 9.51
CA GLU A 56 12.80 2.32 9.87
C GLU A 56 12.44 1.02 9.12
N LEU A 57 13.22 0.65 8.10
CA LEU A 57 13.06 -0.62 7.37
C LEU A 57 13.77 -1.80 8.04
N ASP A 58 14.67 -1.55 9.00
CA ASP A 58 15.46 -2.62 9.58
C ASP A 58 14.57 -3.62 10.33
N GLY A 59 14.66 -4.89 9.93
CA GLY A 59 13.83 -5.97 10.47
C GLY A 59 12.41 -6.05 9.91
N LEU A 60 12.00 -5.15 9.00
CA LEU A 60 10.71 -5.22 8.32
C LEU A 60 10.81 -6.03 7.02
N VAL A 61 9.72 -6.74 6.70
CA VAL A 61 9.55 -7.42 5.42
C VAL A 61 8.53 -6.65 4.59
N ALA A 62 8.94 -6.28 3.38
CA ALA A 62 8.10 -5.60 2.40
C ALA A 62 7.55 -6.61 1.38
N VAL A 63 6.24 -6.80 1.36
CA VAL A 63 5.57 -7.82 0.53
C VAL A 63 4.48 -7.19 -0.35
N HIS A 64 4.53 -7.50 -1.65
CA HIS A 64 3.46 -7.21 -2.59
C HIS A 64 2.72 -8.49 -2.97
N GLY A 65 1.40 -8.49 -2.75
CA GLY A 65 0.52 -9.57 -3.15
C GLY A 65 -0.09 -9.32 -4.52
N THR A 66 0.02 -10.27 -5.43
CA THR A 66 -0.49 -10.16 -6.80
C THR A 66 -1.17 -11.44 -7.29
N SER A 67 -1.84 -11.39 -8.45
CA SER A 67 -2.45 -12.57 -9.09
C SER A 67 -1.44 -13.31 -9.98
N ARG A 68 -1.69 -14.58 -10.31
CA ARG A 68 -0.83 -15.33 -11.25
C ARG A 68 -0.72 -14.65 -12.62
N LYS A 69 -1.84 -14.11 -13.12
CA LYS A 69 -1.90 -13.37 -14.39
C LYS A 69 -1.04 -12.11 -14.33
N SER A 70 -1.16 -11.34 -13.25
CA SER A 70 -0.37 -10.12 -13.05
C SER A 70 1.12 -10.42 -12.89
N TRP A 71 1.48 -11.54 -12.25
CA TRP A 71 2.87 -11.97 -12.13
C TRP A 71 3.51 -12.22 -13.51
N ALA A 72 2.82 -12.91 -14.42
CA ALA A 72 3.33 -13.11 -15.78
C ALA A 72 3.60 -11.77 -16.50
N LEU A 73 2.71 -10.77 -16.36
CA LEU A 73 2.89 -9.44 -16.93
C LEU A 73 4.05 -8.65 -16.28
N ILE A 74 4.27 -8.81 -14.97
CA ILE A 74 5.41 -8.22 -14.27
C ILE A 74 6.73 -8.80 -14.79
N GLN A 75 6.78 -10.11 -15.02
CA GLN A 75 7.94 -10.77 -15.61
C GLN A 75 8.20 -10.29 -17.04
N GLU A 76 7.16 -10.24 -17.88
CA GLU A 76 7.24 -9.79 -19.27
C GLU A 76 7.69 -8.32 -19.39
N SER A 77 7.13 -7.45 -18.56
CA SER A 77 7.48 -6.03 -18.52
C SER A 77 8.77 -5.71 -17.75
N GLY A 78 9.35 -6.69 -17.05
CA GLY A 78 10.55 -6.52 -16.23
C GLY A 78 10.39 -5.58 -15.03
N SER A 79 9.17 -5.26 -14.61
CA SER A 79 8.93 -4.30 -13.52
C SER A 79 7.56 -4.43 -12.85
N LEU A 80 7.51 -4.04 -11.57
CA LEU A 80 6.27 -3.86 -10.81
C LEU A 80 5.71 -2.45 -11.06
N GLN A 81 4.57 -2.40 -11.73
CA GLN A 81 3.93 -1.17 -12.18
C GLN A 81 2.82 -0.71 -11.21
N ARG A 82 2.64 0.61 -11.08
CA ARG A 82 1.53 1.21 -10.31
C ARG A 82 0.15 1.04 -10.96
N MET A 83 0.14 0.67 -12.25
CA MET A 83 -1.05 0.62 -13.10
C MET A 83 -1.78 1.98 -13.09
N GLU A 84 -3.10 2.01 -12.86
CA GLU A 84 -3.88 3.24 -12.81
C GLU A 84 -3.71 4.05 -11.52
N ARG A 85 -3.09 3.47 -10.48
CA ARG A 85 -2.87 4.15 -9.20
C ARG A 85 -1.69 5.09 -9.30
N GLN A 86 -1.57 6.06 -8.39
CA GLN A 86 -0.39 6.93 -8.31
C GLN A 86 0.88 6.23 -7.79
N HIS A 87 0.72 5.13 -7.04
CA HIS A 87 1.84 4.42 -6.40
C HIS A 87 1.60 2.92 -6.44
N VAL A 88 2.69 2.15 -6.45
CA VAL A 88 2.69 0.73 -6.11
C VAL A 88 2.49 0.60 -4.59
N HIS A 89 1.56 -0.26 -4.17
CA HIS A 89 1.29 -0.56 -2.77
C HIS A 89 2.07 -1.79 -2.30
N ILE A 90 2.83 -1.64 -1.22
CA ILE A 90 3.63 -2.69 -0.61
C ILE A 90 3.26 -2.80 0.87
N SER A 91 3.07 -4.03 1.34
CA SER A 91 2.68 -4.31 2.72
C SER A 91 3.92 -4.45 3.59
N LEU A 92 3.97 -3.73 4.71
CA LEU A 92 4.99 -3.92 5.76
C LEU A 92 4.52 -4.84 6.88
N ARG A 93 3.23 -5.21 6.87
CA ARG A 93 2.61 -6.10 7.85
C ARG A 93 1.56 -6.98 7.16
N PRO A 94 1.29 -8.19 7.66
CA PRO A 94 0.34 -9.14 7.07
C PRO A 94 -1.06 -8.55 6.84
N GLY A 95 -1.58 -7.76 7.79
CA GLY A 95 -2.92 -7.16 7.70
C GLY A 95 -3.11 -6.14 6.55
N HIS A 96 -2.02 -5.62 5.97
CA HIS A 96 -2.08 -4.74 4.80
C HIS A 96 -2.12 -5.49 3.48
N LEU A 97 -1.79 -6.78 3.50
CA LEU A 97 -1.75 -7.61 2.31
C LEU A 97 -3.16 -7.75 1.70
N ARG A 98 -3.21 -7.89 0.37
CA ARG A 98 -4.45 -8.23 -0.32
C ARG A 98 -4.83 -9.67 0.02
N THR A 99 -6.11 -10.01 -0.14
CA THR A 99 -6.62 -11.36 0.12
C THR A 99 -7.32 -11.92 -1.12
N GLY A 100 -7.51 -13.24 -1.16
CA GLY A 100 -8.18 -13.93 -2.25
C GLY A 100 -7.39 -13.97 -3.56
N HIS A 101 -8.10 -14.01 -4.69
CA HIS A 101 -7.54 -14.14 -6.06
C HIS A 101 -6.57 -13.03 -6.47
N LEU A 102 -6.49 -11.95 -5.70
CA LEU A 102 -5.64 -10.80 -5.94
C LEU A 102 -4.28 -10.91 -5.21
N CYS A 103 -4.04 -12.00 -4.49
CA CYS A 103 -2.85 -12.28 -3.70
C CYS A 103 -2.47 -13.77 -3.74
N GLU A 104 -2.45 -14.35 -4.94
CA GLU A 104 -2.03 -15.73 -5.18
C GLU A 104 -0.51 -15.90 -5.24
N VAL A 105 0.21 -14.82 -5.55
CA VAL A 105 1.67 -14.77 -5.65
C VAL A 105 2.17 -13.69 -4.70
N LEU A 106 3.17 -14.03 -3.89
CA LEU A 106 3.84 -13.11 -2.97
C LEU A 106 5.19 -12.69 -3.56
N LEU A 107 5.41 -11.39 -3.57
CA LEU A 107 6.65 -10.78 -4.05
C LEU A 107 7.31 -10.03 -2.89
N ARG A 108 8.48 -10.48 -2.44
CA ARG A 108 9.32 -9.73 -1.50
C ARG A 108 10.03 -8.62 -2.26
N VAL A 109 10.01 -7.41 -1.72
CA VAL A 109 10.66 -6.23 -2.30
C VAL A 109 11.93 -5.91 -1.53
N ASP A 110 13.05 -5.80 -2.24
CA ASP A 110 14.30 -5.25 -1.70
C ASP A 110 14.22 -3.72 -1.68
N VAL A 111 13.62 -3.19 -0.63
CA VAL A 111 13.40 -1.74 -0.47
C VAL A 111 14.73 -1.01 -0.28
N ARG A 112 15.66 -1.58 0.49
CA ARG A 112 16.97 -0.97 0.72
C ARG A 112 17.75 -0.84 -0.58
N GLY A 113 17.91 -1.95 -1.31
CA GLY A 113 18.62 -1.94 -2.59
C GLY A 113 17.95 -1.00 -3.60
N ALA A 114 16.62 -0.94 -3.61
CA ALA A 114 15.88 0.00 -4.47
C ALA A 114 16.12 1.47 -4.08
N MET A 115 16.13 1.80 -2.79
CA MET A 115 16.43 3.15 -2.29
C MET A 115 17.86 3.55 -2.63
N ASP A 116 18.83 2.65 -2.45
CA ASP A 116 20.23 2.88 -2.80
C ASP A 116 20.43 3.10 -4.31
N ALA A 117 19.56 2.49 -5.13
CA ALA A 117 19.49 2.71 -6.57
C ALA A 117 18.67 3.94 -6.99
N GLY A 118 18.17 4.75 -6.04
CA GLY A 118 17.48 6.01 -6.27
C GLY A 118 15.96 5.93 -6.38
N HIS A 119 15.34 4.79 -6.07
CA HIS A 119 13.88 4.68 -6.02
C HIS A 119 13.31 5.23 -4.71
N GLU A 120 12.34 6.14 -4.81
CA GLU A 120 11.71 6.75 -3.63
C GLU A 120 10.64 5.85 -3.02
N PHE A 121 10.56 5.88 -1.69
CA PHE A 121 9.55 5.20 -0.90
C PHE A 121 8.95 6.14 0.13
N PHE A 122 7.65 5.96 0.35
CA PHE A 122 6.83 6.75 1.24
C PHE A 122 5.93 5.86 2.08
N VAL A 123 5.50 6.36 3.23
CA VAL A 123 4.51 5.69 4.08
C VAL A 123 3.26 6.56 4.14
N SER A 124 2.11 5.93 3.88
CA SER A 124 0.80 6.57 4.09
C SER A 124 0.46 6.68 5.57
N THR A 125 -0.51 7.50 5.92
CA THR A 125 -0.95 7.67 7.32
C THR A 125 -1.47 6.39 7.99
N ASN A 126 -1.81 5.36 7.21
CA ASN A 126 -2.18 4.04 7.73
C ASN A 126 -1.04 3.01 7.66
N GLY A 127 0.20 3.42 7.43
CA GLY A 127 1.38 2.55 7.52
C GLY A 127 1.58 1.62 6.31
N VAL A 128 1.02 1.95 5.14
CA VAL A 128 1.27 1.22 3.90
C VAL A 128 2.46 1.84 3.19
N LEU A 129 3.39 1.00 2.73
CA LEU A 129 4.54 1.43 1.96
C LEU A 129 4.12 1.69 0.51
N LEU A 130 4.57 2.81 -0.04
CA LEU A 130 4.25 3.30 -1.36
C LEU A 130 5.52 3.67 -2.11
N THR A 131 5.61 3.31 -3.38
CA THR A 131 6.63 3.83 -4.29
C THR A 131 5.96 4.33 -5.56
N PRO A 132 6.40 5.45 -6.17
CA PRO A 132 5.85 5.92 -7.45
C PRO A 132 5.96 4.85 -8.53
N GLY A 133 7.01 4.02 -8.46
CA GLY A 133 7.33 3.04 -9.50
C GLY A 133 7.62 3.69 -10.87
N PRO A 134 7.82 2.88 -11.91
CA PRO A 134 7.92 1.42 -11.86
C PRO A 134 9.13 0.95 -11.05
N LEU A 135 8.98 -0.18 -10.35
CA LEU A 135 10.07 -0.81 -9.63
C LEU A 135 10.67 -1.96 -10.46
N PRO A 136 11.95 -1.93 -10.85
CA PRO A 136 12.56 -3.00 -11.62
C PRO A 136 12.45 -4.38 -10.94
N LEU A 137 12.29 -5.43 -11.74
CA LEU A 137 12.21 -6.80 -11.26
C LEU A 137 13.47 -7.25 -10.49
N ALA A 138 14.61 -6.58 -10.71
CA ALA A 138 15.84 -6.80 -9.96
C ALA A 138 15.66 -6.62 -8.43
N PHE A 139 14.68 -5.82 -7.99
CA PHE A 139 14.37 -5.61 -6.57
C PHE A 139 13.15 -6.42 -6.09
N VAL A 140 12.63 -7.34 -6.92
CA VAL A 140 11.38 -8.04 -6.66
C VAL A 140 11.59 -9.54 -6.81
N GLN A 141 11.48 -10.26 -5.70
CA GLN A 141 11.66 -11.70 -5.64
C GLN A 141 10.33 -12.39 -5.34
N ARG A 142 9.92 -13.34 -6.18
CA ARG A 142 8.82 -14.24 -5.82
C ARG A 142 9.25 -15.12 -4.65
N VAL A 143 8.39 -15.21 -3.64
CA VAL A 143 8.60 -16.02 -2.43
C VAL A 143 7.36 -16.87 -2.17
N GLU A 144 7.56 -18.00 -1.52
CA GLU A 144 6.47 -18.75 -0.93
C GLU A 144 6.17 -18.20 0.47
N ARG A 145 4.95 -18.44 0.96
CA ARG A 145 4.55 -17.91 2.28
C ARG A 145 5.43 -18.46 3.41
N SER A 146 5.93 -19.68 3.27
CA SER A 146 6.89 -20.31 4.19
C SER A 146 8.26 -19.63 4.26
N ASP A 147 8.60 -18.81 3.26
CA ASP A 147 9.88 -18.08 3.23
C ASP A 147 9.79 -16.76 4.02
N LEU A 148 8.58 -16.38 4.48
CA LEU A 148 8.33 -15.17 5.23
C LEU A 148 8.30 -15.46 6.75
N PRO A 149 8.60 -14.46 7.61
CA PRO A 149 8.49 -14.62 9.06
C PRO A 149 7.11 -15.11 9.50
N ASP A 150 7.04 -15.82 10.62
CA ASP A 150 5.81 -16.48 11.11
C ASP A 150 4.56 -15.59 11.11
N ALA A 151 4.73 -14.29 11.40
CA ALA A 151 3.64 -13.31 11.35
C ALA A 151 2.91 -13.29 9.98
N TRP A 152 3.59 -13.57 8.88
CA TRP A 152 3.07 -13.59 7.52
C TRP A 152 2.48 -14.93 7.10
N GLN A 153 2.72 -15.99 7.88
CA GLN A 153 2.26 -17.34 7.58
C GLN A 153 0.81 -17.58 8.01
N GLN A 154 0.31 -16.80 8.97
CA GLN A 154 -1.03 -16.92 9.54
C GLN A 154 -1.96 -15.87 8.95
N THR A 155 -2.53 -16.11 7.76
CA THR A 155 -3.58 -15.26 7.18
C THR A 155 -4.63 -16.08 6.46
#